data_AF-A0A0F5I1V7-F1
#
_entry.id   AF-A0A0F5I1V7-F1
#
_cell.length_a   1.000
_cell.length_b   1.000
_cell.length_c   1.000
_cell.angle_alpha   90.00
_cell.angle_beta   90.00
_cell.angle_gamma   90.00
#
_symmetry.space_group_name_H-M   'P 1'
#
loop_
_entity.id
_entity.type
_entity.pdbx_description
1 polymer ?
#
loop_
_entity_poly.entity_id
_entity_poly.type
_entity_poly.pdbx_seq_one_letter_code
_entity_poly.pdbx_strand_id
1 'polypeptide(L)'
;MVDIVPNSLKAGIVIGAGLAALIGEIQPGGRLMETPVSIIIGTLVAFYVMFSDPFKKIRQNNRVARVISNYGMVPGILIAIFIGLAVSEYPMPNIEWGIISPAFGEMWAYLPFSVGVPGFDVFVLAIPTALIAYIIAYGDIIVGDTLIERTDQMRKDETIDNNLNRVHLITGLRNLLHALFAPYPGLAGPIWTAATATVIERYTFGRKAMDSIFSGTGTFHIANFLALFLLPLASFFQPVLPIALSLSLLVTGYVCVQVGMEQIRTPAEQGVAGVTAVVLAIHGAAYGLVAGIVMYLLIEKVFTRKQQRKNTPYKEESHQKAL
;
A
#
# COMPACT_ATOMS: atom_id res chain seq x y z
N MET A 1 -2.95 -19.07 6.63
CA MET A 1 -2.06 -18.37 7.60
C MET A 1 -2.66 -17.06 8.11
N VAL A 2 -3.50 -16.35 7.36
CA VAL A 2 -4.10 -15.06 7.81
C VAL A 2 -5.22 -15.22 8.83
N ASP A 3 -5.84 -16.39 8.93
CA ASP A 3 -6.79 -16.70 10.00
C ASP A 3 -6.14 -16.80 11.39
N ILE A 4 -4.80 -16.83 11.45
CA ILE A 4 -4.04 -16.99 12.70
C ILE A 4 -3.76 -15.63 13.36
N VAL A 5 -3.69 -14.54 12.58
CA VAL A 5 -3.41 -13.20 13.12
C VAL A 5 -4.72 -12.54 13.57
N PRO A 6 -4.81 -12.07 14.82
CA PRO A 6 -5.99 -11.33 15.32
C PRO A 6 -6.27 -10.07 14.52
N ASN A 7 -7.55 -9.68 14.42
CA ASN A 7 -7.97 -8.51 13.67
C ASN A 7 -7.38 -7.21 14.24
N SER A 8 -7.25 -7.10 15.56
CA SER A 8 -6.60 -5.96 16.21
C SER A 8 -5.14 -5.78 15.82
N LEU A 9 -4.39 -6.88 15.68
CA LEU A 9 -2.99 -6.87 15.24
C LEU A 9 -2.89 -6.48 13.76
N LYS A 10 -3.75 -7.03 12.89
CA LYS A 10 -3.81 -6.61 11.47
C LYS A 10 -4.11 -5.12 11.36
N ALA A 11 -5.16 -4.66 12.03
CA ALA A 11 -5.56 -3.26 12.06
C ALA A 11 -4.43 -2.37 12.61
N GLY A 12 -3.86 -2.72 13.75
CA GLY A 12 -2.77 -1.96 14.38
C GLY A 12 -1.52 -1.88 13.50
N ILE A 13 -1.16 -2.95 12.80
CA ILE A 13 -0.02 -2.95 11.86
C ILE A 13 -0.28 -2.03 10.67
N VAL A 14 -1.47 -2.10 10.07
CA VAL A 14 -1.83 -1.27 8.92
C VAL A 14 -1.92 0.20 9.32
N ILE A 15 -2.57 0.53 10.44
CA ILE A 15 -2.63 1.90 10.99
C ILE A 15 -1.22 2.39 11.30
N GLY A 16 -0.40 1.57 11.98
CA GLY A 16 0.96 1.93 12.36
C GLY A 16 1.86 2.24 11.16
N ALA A 17 1.77 1.43 10.10
CA ALA A 17 2.50 1.69 8.85
C ALA A 17 2.05 3.00 8.20
N GLY A 18 0.74 3.27 8.19
CA GLY A 18 0.20 4.54 7.71
C GLY A 18 0.68 5.74 8.53
N LEU A 19 0.66 5.64 9.86
CA LEU A 19 1.17 6.67 10.77
C LEU A 19 2.67 6.89 10.58
N ALA A 20 3.46 5.83 10.43
CA ALA A 20 4.90 5.92 10.19
C ALA A 20 5.20 6.72 8.90
N ALA A 21 4.45 6.44 7.82
CA ALA A 21 4.56 7.19 6.57
C ALA A 21 4.18 8.67 6.76
N LEU A 22 3.09 8.97 7.44
CA LEU A 22 2.66 10.35 7.72
C LEU A 22 3.68 11.10 8.58
N ILE A 23 4.17 10.48 9.66
CA ILE A 23 5.18 11.05 10.54
C ILE A 23 6.46 11.34 9.76
N GLY A 24 6.91 10.40 8.92
CA GLY A 24 8.11 10.58 8.08
C GLY A 24 8.05 11.81 7.18
N GLU A 25 6.87 12.17 6.67
CA GLU A 25 6.69 13.35 5.83
C GLU A 25 6.54 14.66 6.64
N ILE A 26 5.87 14.61 7.79
CA ILE A 26 5.43 15.78 8.57
C ILE A 26 6.45 16.20 9.65
N GLN A 27 7.27 15.27 10.12
CA GLN A 27 8.26 15.54 11.17
C GLN A 27 9.26 16.64 10.76
N PRO A 28 9.94 17.28 11.72
CA PRO A 28 11.02 18.21 11.40
C PRO A 28 12.08 17.55 10.50
N GLY A 29 12.38 18.18 9.36
CA GLY A 29 13.25 17.61 8.31
C GLY A 29 12.55 16.65 7.34
N GLY A 30 11.24 16.45 7.45
CA GLY A 30 10.42 15.78 6.46
C GLY A 30 10.13 16.68 5.25
N ARG A 31 9.83 16.07 4.10
CA ARG A 31 9.66 16.79 2.82
C ARG A 31 8.53 17.80 2.82
N LEU A 32 7.47 17.57 3.60
CA LEU A 32 6.39 18.53 3.76
C LEU A 32 6.88 19.83 4.39
N MET A 33 7.88 19.78 5.27
CA MET A 33 8.46 20.97 5.88
C MET A 33 9.42 21.71 4.94
N GLU A 34 10.03 21.00 3.98
CA GLU A 34 10.92 21.59 2.98
C GLU A 34 10.15 22.29 1.84
N THR A 35 9.05 21.68 1.40
CA THR A 35 8.22 22.19 0.27
C THR A 35 6.73 22.23 0.65
N PRO A 36 6.37 23.07 1.64
CA PRO A 36 5.05 23.02 2.25
C PRO A 36 3.92 23.41 1.31
N VAL A 37 4.10 24.40 0.45
CA VAL A 37 2.99 24.96 -0.34
C VAL A 37 2.54 23.95 -1.40
N SER A 38 3.48 23.39 -2.16
CA SER A 38 3.18 22.40 -3.21
C SER A 38 2.61 21.10 -2.63
N ILE A 39 3.20 20.57 -1.56
CA ILE A 39 2.77 19.31 -0.95
C ILE A 39 1.40 19.47 -0.29
N ILE A 40 1.16 20.55 0.47
CA ILE A 40 -0.14 20.77 1.12
C ILE A 40 -1.24 20.93 0.09
N ILE A 41 -1.07 21.82 -0.90
CA ILE A 41 -2.12 22.05 -1.90
C ILE A 41 -2.33 20.80 -2.75
N GLY A 42 -1.25 20.14 -3.18
CA GLY A 42 -1.30 18.88 -3.89
C GLY A 42 -2.08 17.80 -3.17
N THR A 43 -1.79 17.62 -1.88
CA THR A 43 -2.44 16.62 -1.02
C THR A 43 -3.90 16.96 -0.78
N LEU A 44 -4.24 18.22 -0.52
CA LEU A 44 -5.64 18.66 -0.36
C LEU A 44 -6.46 18.40 -1.63
N VAL A 45 -5.89 18.68 -2.81
CA VAL A 45 -6.56 18.40 -4.07
C VAL A 45 -6.68 16.90 -4.29
N ALA A 46 -5.63 16.11 -4.03
CA ALA A 46 -5.70 14.65 -4.13
C ALA A 46 -6.81 14.09 -3.22
N PHE A 47 -6.89 14.52 -1.96
CA PHE A 47 -7.97 14.14 -1.05
C PHE A 47 -9.34 14.58 -1.51
N TYR A 48 -9.45 15.80 -2.06
CA TYR A 48 -10.72 16.29 -2.60
C TYR A 48 -11.20 15.41 -3.77
N VAL A 49 -10.31 15.10 -4.72
CA VAL A 49 -10.64 14.29 -5.89
C VAL A 49 -10.95 12.83 -5.51
N MET A 50 -10.23 12.27 -4.54
CA MET A 50 -10.33 10.84 -4.21
C MET A 50 -11.42 10.53 -3.18
N PHE A 51 -11.59 11.35 -2.15
CA PHE A 51 -12.39 10.99 -0.97
C PHE A 51 -13.59 11.92 -0.71
N SER A 52 -13.64 13.12 -1.32
CA SER A 52 -14.69 14.11 -1.03
C SER A 52 -16.07 13.70 -1.56
N ASP A 53 -17.08 13.72 -0.69
CA ASP A 53 -18.48 13.51 -1.06
C ASP A 53 -19.04 14.56 -2.04
N PRO A 54 -18.74 15.86 -1.89
CA PRO A 54 -19.04 16.87 -2.91
C PRO A 54 -18.54 16.50 -4.30
N PHE A 55 -17.30 16.03 -4.42
CA PHE A 55 -16.71 15.68 -5.71
C PHE A 55 -17.36 14.43 -6.31
N LYS A 56 -17.76 13.45 -5.48
CA LYS A 56 -18.54 12.28 -5.93
C LYS A 56 -19.83 12.68 -6.65
N LYS A 57 -20.53 13.73 -6.17
CA LYS A 57 -21.75 14.25 -6.82
C LYS A 57 -21.44 14.90 -8.17
N ILE A 58 -20.35 15.66 -8.26
CA ILE A 58 -19.90 16.30 -9.51
C ILE A 58 -19.49 15.24 -10.55
N ARG A 59 -18.81 14.17 -10.12
CA ARG A 59 -18.43 13.02 -10.95
C ARG A 59 -19.62 12.33 -11.61
N GLN A 60 -20.77 12.27 -10.93
CA GLN A 60 -21.99 11.65 -11.47
C GLN A 60 -22.55 12.48 -12.65
N ASN A 61 -22.48 13.81 -12.54
CA ASN A 61 -23.10 14.74 -13.49
C ASN A 61 -22.17 15.24 -14.61
N ASN A 62 -20.84 15.15 -14.46
CA ASN A 62 -19.87 15.67 -15.42
C ASN A 62 -18.88 14.59 -15.91
N ARG A 63 -18.83 14.40 -17.24
CA ARG A 63 -17.92 13.45 -17.91
C ARG A 63 -16.44 13.78 -17.66
N VAL A 64 -16.08 15.06 -17.60
CA VAL A 64 -14.70 15.51 -17.36
C VAL A 64 -14.28 15.18 -15.93
N ALA A 65 -15.13 15.48 -14.94
CA ALA A 65 -14.88 15.15 -13.54
C ALA A 65 -14.74 13.63 -13.34
N ARG A 66 -15.52 12.83 -14.08
CA ARG A 66 -15.40 11.36 -14.09
C ARG A 66 -14.05 10.90 -14.63
N VAL A 67 -13.60 11.44 -15.75
CA VAL A 67 -12.28 11.14 -16.31
C VAL A 67 -11.16 11.53 -15.33
N ILE A 68 -11.21 12.73 -14.75
CA ILE A 68 -10.22 13.20 -13.75
C ILE A 68 -10.17 12.26 -12.54
N SER A 69 -11.33 11.87 -12.01
CA SER A 69 -11.41 10.97 -10.85
C SER A 69 -10.84 9.57 -11.12
N ASN A 70 -10.89 9.10 -12.36
CA ASN A 70 -10.37 7.79 -12.73
C ASN A 70 -8.83 7.74 -12.70
N TYR A 71 -8.16 8.90 -12.72
CA TYR A 71 -6.71 9.01 -12.55
C TYR A 71 -6.27 9.08 -11.06
N GLY A 72 -7.20 8.95 -10.11
CA GLY A 72 -6.90 8.88 -8.68
C GLY A 72 -6.16 10.11 -8.17
N MET A 73 -4.93 9.92 -7.69
CA MET A 73 -4.10 10.99 -7.13
C MET A 73 -3.35 11.83 -8.17
N VAL A 74 -3.28 11.38 -9.43
CA VAL A 74 -2.50 12.06 -10.50
C VAL A 74 -2.91 13.54 -10.68
N PRO A 75 -4.20 13.93 -10.65
CA PRO A 75 -4.57 15.34 -10.73
C PRO A 75 -3.96 16.18 -9.59
N GLY A 76 -3.89 15.62 -8.37
CA GLY A 76 -3.24 16.27 -7.23
C GLY A 76 -1.73 16.42 -7.44
N ILE A 77 -1.07 15.38 -7.97
CA ILE A 77 0.36 15.44 -8.32
C ILE A 77 0.63 16.53 -9.37
N LEU A 78 -0.17 16.61 -10.44
CA LEU A 78 0.01 17.61 -11.48
C LEU A 78 -0.14 19.05 -10.95
N ILE A 79 -1.12 19.27 -10.07
CA ILE A 79 -1.32 20.58 -9.43
C ILE A 79 -0.16 20.90 -8.48
N ALA A 80 0.31 19.92 -7.71
CA ALA A 80 1.47 20.07 -6.83
C ALA A 80 2.73 20.45 -7.61
N ILE A 81 2.97 19.79 -8.76
CA ILE A 81 4.07 20.11 -9.67
C ILE A 81 3.96 21.55 -10.17
N PHE A 82 2.79 21.94 -10.68
CA PHE A 82 2.58 23.29 -11.22
C PHE A 82 2.82 24.36 -10.15
N ILE A 83 2.30 24.15 -8.94
CA ILE A 83 2.46 25.08 -7.82
C ILE A 83 3.90 25.10 -7.32
N GLY A 84 4.55 23.94 -7.20
CA GLY A 84 5.94 23.83 -6.75
C GLY A 84 6.90 24.58 -7.66
N LEU A 85 6.66 24.51 -8.98
CA LEU A 85 7.40 25.30 -9.96
C LEU A 85 7.04 26.80 -9.89
N ALA A 86 5.77 27.14 -9.72
CA ALA A 86 5.31 28.54 -9.65
C ALA A 86 5.84 29.28 -8.41
N VAL A 87 5.93 28.60 -7.27
CA VAL A 87 6.44 29.15 -6.00
C VAL A 87 7.96 28.99 -5.88
N SER A 88 8.62 28.34 -6.86
CA SER A 88 10.05 28.03 -6.86
C SER A 88 10.50 27.15 -5.67
N GLU A 89 9.60 26.31 -5.13
CA GLU A 89 9.94 25.26 -4.18
C GLU A 89 10.75 24.13 -4.85
N TYR A 90 10.55 23.95 -6.15
CA TYR A 90 11.28 22.98 -6.97
C TYR A 90 11.96 23.66 -8.15
N PRO A 91 13.16 23.21 -8.55
CA PRO A 91 13.85 23.76 -9.70
C PRO A 91 13.11 23.41 -10.99
N MET A 92 13.16 24.33 -11.96
CA MET A 92 12.65 24.06 -13.30
C MET A 92 13.39 22.86 -13.91
N PRO A 93 12.68 21.91 -14.53
CA PRO A 93 13.30 20.75 -15.14
C PRO A 93 14.19 21.17 -16.31
N ASN A 94 15.44 20.73 -16.28
CA ASN A 94 16.34 20.83 -17.44
C ASN A 94 16.12 19.59 -18.31
N ILE A 95 15.45 19.75 -19.46
CA ILE A 95 15.08 18.61 -20.31
C ILE A 95 16.29 18.21 -21.17
N GLU A 96 16.78 17.00 -20.94
CA GLU A 96 17.89 16.42 -21.70
C GLU A 96 17.37 15.44 -22.74
N TRP A 97 17.83 15.59 -23.99
CA TRP A 97 17.46 14.68 -25.07
C TRP A 97 18.47 13.54 -25.19
N GLY A 98 17.98 12.31 -25.15
CA GLY A 98 18.83 11.13 -25.26
C GLY A 98 18.16 9.86 -24.76
N ILE A 99 18.99 8.84 -24.56
CA ILE A 99 18.61 7.57 -23.96
C ILE A 99 19.37 7.44 -22.64
N ILE A 100 18.68 7.05 -21.56
CA ILE A 100 19.34 6.78 -20.28
C ILE A 100 20.24 5.56 -20.45
N SER A 101 21.52 5.72 -20.12
CA SER A 101 22.42 4.58 -19.92
C SER A 101 22.31 4.12 -18.47
N PRO A 102 21.73 2.94 -18.18
CA PRO A 102 21.66 2.46 -16.81
C PRO A 102 23.06 2.28 -16.22
N ALA A 103 23.24 2.69 -14.97
CA ALA A 103 24.51 2.58 -14.26
C ALA A 103 24.78 1.13 -13.79
N PHE A 104 24.84 0.16 -14.73
CA PHE A 104 24.96 -1.26 -14.41
C PHE A 104 26.18 -1.59 -13.54
N GLY A 105 27.28 -0.83 -13.67
CA GLY A 105 28.46 -0.98 -12.82
C GLY A 105 28.18 -0.63 -11.35
N GLU A 106 27.53 0.51 -11.11
CA GLU A 106 27.08 0.88 -9.75
C GLU A 106 26.03 -0.09 -9.24
N MET A 107 25.14 -0.56 -10.13
CA MET A 107 24.14 -1.57 -9.80
C MET A 107 24.76 -2.87 -9.31
N TRP A 108 25.85 -3.29 -9.95
CA TRP A 108 26.59 -4.49 -9.58
C TRP A 108 27.34 -4.31 -8.25
N ALA A 109 27.83 -3.10 -7.98
CA ALA A 109 28.65 -2.81 -6.81
C ALA A 109 27.90 -2.98 -5.48
N TYR A 110 26.59 -2.77 -5.44
CA TYR A 110 25.77 -2.95 -4.23
C TYR A 110 25.16 -4.35 -4.09
N LEU A 111 25.38 -5.26 -5.04
CA LEU A 111 24.82 -6.61 -4.94
C LEU A 111 25.46 -7.40 -3.80
N PRO A 112 24.74 -8.33 -3.16
CA PRO A 112 25.32 -9.23 -2.16
C PRO A 112 26.55 -10.01 -2.67
N PHE A 113 26.69 -10.16 -3.99
CA PHE A 113 27.87 -10.78 -4.61
C PHE A 113 29.14 -9.91 -4.53
N SER A 114 28.98 -8.58 -4.47
CA SER A 114 30.07 -7.60 -4.41
C SER A 114 30.34 -7.12 -2.98
N VAL A 115 29.29 -6.79 -2.22
CA VAL A 115 29.40 -6.34 -0.82
C VAL A 115 29.41 -7.48 0.21
N GLY A 116 29.08 -8.70 -0.22
CA GLY A 116 28.92 -9.85 0.67
C GLY A 116 27.49 -10.03 1.18
N VAL A 117 27.16 -11.26 1.57
CA VAL A 117 25.87 -11.59 2.15
C VAL A 117 25.83 -11.13 3.62
N PRO A 118 24.73 -10.49 4.08
CA PRO A 118 24.59 -10.11 5.48
C PRO A 118 24.77 -11.30 6.44
N GLY A 119 25.25 -11.03 7.65
CA GLY A 119 25.32 -12.03 8.72
C GLY A 119 23.94 -12.56 9.12
N PHE A 120 23.91 -13.75 9.72
CA PHE A 120 22.66 -14.40 10.15
C PHE A 120 21.87 -13.55 11.17
N ASP A 121 22.57 -12.77 11.98
CA ASP A 121 22.02 -11.79 12.91
C ASP A 121 21.13 -10.75 12.22
N VAL A 122 21.55 -10.23 11.05
CA VAL A 122 20.76 -9.27 10.27
C VAL A 122 19.47 -9.92 9.76
N PHE A 123 19.52 -11.19 9.35
CA PHE A 123 18.31 -11.93 8.95
C PHE A 123 17.32 -12.07 10.10
N VAL A 124 17.80 -12.37 11.32
CA VAL A 124 16.96 -12.47 12.52
C VAL A 124 16.31 -11.12 12.84
N LEU A 125 17.05 -10.02 12.74
CA LEU A 125 16.53 -8.66 12.94
C LEU A 125 15.49 -8.25 11.89
N ALA A 126 15.56 -8.81 10.69
CA ALA A 126 14.62 -8.52 9.60
C ALA A 126 13.28 -9.29 9.71
N ILE A 127 13.18 -10.33 10.54
CA ILE A 127 11.98 -11.17 10.68
C ILE A 127 10.71 -10.34 10.98
N PRO A 128 10.70 -9.41 11.97
CA PRO A 128 9.50 -8.65 12.28
C PRO A 128 9.05 -7.76 11.13
N THR A 129 10.00 -7.15 10.42
CA THR A 129 9.73 -6.33 9.23
C THR A 129 9.16 -7.19 8.10
N ALA A 130 9.70 -8.39 7.88
CA ALA A 130 9.20 -9.32 6.86
C ALA A 130 7.77 -9.79 7.16
N LEU A 131 7.43 -10.07 8.42
CA LEU A 131 6.07 -10.44 8.83
C LEU A 131 5.08 -9.30 8.60
N ILE A 132 5.44 -8.07 8.98
CA ILE A 132 4.60 -6.89 8.75
C ILE A 132 4.43 -6.62 7.25
N ALA A 133 5.51 -6.71 6.47
CA ALA A 133 5.46 -6.57 5.02
C ALA A 133 4.53 -7.61 4.39
N TYR A 134 4.57 -8.86 4.85
CA TYR A 134 3.65 -9.91 4.40
C TYR A 134 2.19 -9.61 4.74
N ILE A 135 1.90 -9.12 5.96
CA ILE A 135 0.52 -8.77 6.37
C ILE A 135 -0.03 -7.64 5.48
N ILE A 136 0.77 -6.62 5.20
CA ILE A 136 0.38 -5.51 4.32
C ILE A 136 0.18 -6.02 2.88
N ALA A 137 1.12 -6.81 2.36
CA ALA A 137 1.04 -7.41 1.04
C ALA A 137 -0.18 -8.30 0.87
N TYR A 138 -0.54 -9.05 1.90
CA TYR A 138 -1.73 -9.89 1.89
C TYR A 138 -3.00 -9.07 1.69
N GLY A 139 -3.12 -7.90 2.34
CA GLY A 139 -4.25 -7.01 2.13
C GLY A 139 -4.39 -6.59 0.66
N ASP A 140 -3.28 -6.24 0.03
CA ASP A 140 -3.21 -5.89 -1.39
C ASP A 140 -3.56 -7.08 -2.31
N ILE A 141 -3.10 -8.29 -1.99
CA ILE A 141 -3.49 -9.52 -2.72
C ILE A 141 -5.00 -9.73 -2.69
N ILE A 142 -5.64 -9.61 -1.52
CA ILE A 142 -7.08 -9.82 -1.38
C ILE A 142 -7.90 -8.76 -2.13
N VAL A 143 -7.48 -7.49 -2.08
CA VAL A 143 -8.16 -6.44 -2.83
C VAL A 143 -7.99 -6.66 -4.34
N GLY A 144 -6.78 -6.99 -4.79
CA GLY A 144 -6.52 -7.34 -6.19
C GLY A 144 -7.35 -8.53 -6.67
N ASP A 145 -7.44 -9.58 -5.87
CA ASP A 145 -8.26 -10.77 -6.11
C ASP A 145 -9.74 -10.41 -6.29
N THR A 146 -10.28 -9.61 -5.36
CA THR A 146 -11.67 -9.13 -5.42
C THR A 146 -11.93 -8.30 -6.69
N LEU A 147 -10.97 -7.48 -7.12
CA LEU A 147 -11.09 -6.72 -8.38
C LEU A 147 -11.13 -7.65 -9.59
N ILE A 148 -10.27 -8.66 -9.63
CA ILE A 148 -10.20 -9.63 -10.72
C ILE A 148 -11.49 -10.46 -10.79
N GLU A 149 -12.00 -10.96 -9.66
CA GLU A 149 -13.26 -11.71 -9.59
C GLU A 149 -14.45 -10.90 -10.10
N ARG A 150 -14.56 -9.62 -9.70
CA ARG A 150 -15.60 -8.72 -10.21
C ARG A 150 -15.47 -8.50 -11.72
N THR A 151 -14.24 -8.41 -12.21
CA THR A 151 -13.96 -8.22 -13.64
C THR A 151 -14.37 -9.43 -14.45
N ASP A 152 -14.07 -10.63 -13.96
CA ASP A 152 -14.49 -11.90 -14.57
C ASP A 152 -16.02 -11.99 -14.66
N GLN A 153 -16.75 -11.43 -13.68
CA GLN A 153 -18.22 -11.33 -13.74
C GLN A 153 -18.72 -10.37 -14.83
N MET A 154 -17.97 -9.31 -15.15
CA MET A 154 -18.39 -8.27 -16.10
C MET A 154 -18.08 -8.62 -17.57
N ARG A 155 -16.97 -9.32 -17.84
CA ARG A 155 -16.63 -9.84 -19.19
C ARG A 155 -16.44 -11.34 -19.14
N LYS A 156 -17.41 -12.07 -19.70
CA LYS A 156 -17.40 -13.54 -19.79
C LYS A 156 -16.76 -14.08 -21.07
N ASP A 157 -16.23 -13.20 -21.92
CA ASP A 157 -15.66 -13.52 -23.21
C ASP A 157 -14.14 -13.83 -23.17
N GLU A 158 -13.50 -13.70 -22.01
CA GLU A 158 -12.12 -14.09 -21.73
C GLU A 158 -12.07 -14.76 -20.34
N THR A 159 -11.35 -15.88 -20.20
CA THR A 159 -11.20 -16.56 -18.90
C THR A 159 -9.99 -16.04 -18.16
N ILE A 160 -10.22 -15.47 -16.98
CA ILE A 160 -9.14 -14.98 -16.11
C ILE A 160 -8.80 -16.05 -15.08
N ASP A 161 -7.70 -16.79 -15.30
CA ASP A 161 -7.19 -17.74 -14.30
C ASP A 161 -6.46 -16.99 -13.18
N ASN A 162 -7.18 -16.75 -12.09
CA ASN A 162 -6.62 -16.14 -10.89
C ASN A 162 -6.40 -17.20 -9.80
N ASN A 163 -5.14 -17.41 -9.43
CA ASN A 163 -4.75 -18.39 -8.43
C ASN A 163 -3.88 -17.72 -7.35
N LEU A 164 -4.47 -17.56 -6.16
CA LEU A 164 -3.82 -16.91 -5.02
C LEU A 164 -2.52 -17.59 -4.57
N ASN A 165 -2.46 -18.93 -4.60
CA ASN A 165 -1.25 -19.65 -4.24
C ASN A 165 -0.11 -19.32 -5.22
N ARG A 166 -0.42 -19.20 -6.51
CA ARG A 166 0.54 -18.78 -7.54
C ARG A 166 0.99 -17.33 -7.32
N VAL A 167 0.09 -16.42 -6.96
CA VAL A 167 0.43 -15.03 -6.64
C VAL A 167 1.42 -14.95 -5.47
N HIS A 168 1.18 -15.69 -4.39
CA HIS A 168 2.10 -15.76 -3.25
C HIS A 168 3.48 -16.29 -3.65
N LEU A 169 3.52 -17.40 -4.39
CA LEU A 169 4.76 -18.04 -4.81
C LEU A 169 5.59 -17.15 -5.74
N ILE A 170 4.96 -16.57 -6.76
CA ILE A 170 5.62 -15.67 -7.72
C ILE A 170 6.12 -14.41 -7.00
N THR A 171 5.33 -13.85 -6.09
CA THR A 171 5.75 -12.68 -5.30
C THR A 171 6.98 -12.98 -4.48
N GLY A 172 7.01 -14.12 -3.79
CA GLY A 172 8.17 -14.56 -3.00
C GLY A 172 9.40 -14.77 -3.88
N LEU A 173 9.25 -15.51 -4.99
CA LEU A 173 10.34 -15.75 -5.94
C LEU A 173 10.89 -14.44 -6.52
N ARG A 174 10.02 -13.51 -6.93
CA ARG A 174 10.43 -12.21 -7.47
C ARG A 174 11.19 -11.39 -6.43
N ASN A 175 10.71 -11.35 -5.19
CA ASN A 175 11.41 -10.64 -4.10
C ASN A 175 12.77 -11.29 -3.78
N LEU A 176 12.87 -12.61 -3.84
CA LEU A 176 14.15 -13.31 -3.71
C LEU A 176 15.12 -12.92 -4.83
N LEU A 177 14.64 -12.88 -6.08
CA LEU A 177 15.45 -12.42 -7.22
C LEU A 177 15.87 -10.96 -7.06
N HIS A 178 14.97 -10.08 -6.62
CA HIS A 178 15.32 -8.68 -6.31
C HIS A 178 16.39 -8.61 -5.22
N ALA A 179 16.26 -9.34 -4.13
CA ALA A 179 17.25 -9.34 -3.06
C ALA A 179 18.67 -9.72 -3.53
N LEU A 180 18.78 -10.54 -4.59
CA LEU A 180 20.07 -10.99 -5.14
C LEU A 180 20.59 -10.11 -6.28
N PHE A 181 19.73 -9.67 -7.20
CA PHE A 181 20.15 -9.05 -8.47
C PHE A 181 19.79 -7.58 -8.61
N ALA A 182 18.83 -7.09 -7.83
CA ALA A 182 18.40 -5.69 -7.85
C ALA A 182 17.78 -5.32 -6.49
N PRO A 183 18.57 -5.31 -5.40
CA PRO A 183 18.09 -5.02 -4.06
C PRO A 183 17.47 -3.63 -4.04
N TYR A 184 16.18 -3.60 -3.78
CA TYR A 184 15.39 -2.38 -3.66
C TYR A 184 14.91 -2.28 -2.21
N PRO A 185 15.06 -1.13 -1.54
CA PRO A 185 14.56 -0.94 -0.19
C PRO A 185 13.03 -0.93 -0.22
N GLY A 186 12.43 -2.08 0.05
CA GLY A 186 10.99 -2.26 0.07
C GLY A 186 10.58 -3.63 -0.48
N LEU A 187 9.36 -4.04 -0.15
CA LEU A 187 8.77 -5.21 -0.77
C LEU A 187 8.42 -4.85 -2.22
N ALA A 188 8.88 -5.64 -3.19
CA ALA A 188 8.25 -5.64 -4.50
C ALA A 188 6.82 -6.17 -4.29
N GLY A 189 5.84 -5.25 -4.29
CA GLY A 189 4.46 -5.51 -3.91
C GLY A 189 3.78 -6.55 -4.80
N PRO A 190 2.95 -7.44 -4.25
CA PRO A 190 2.40 -8.60 -4.98
C PRO A 190 1.59 -8.20 -6.21
N ILE A 191 0.82 -7.10 -6.08
CA ILE A 191 0.10 -6.49 -7.16
C ILE A 191 0.24 -4.97 -7.04
N TRP A 192 0.01 -4.23 -8.12
CA TRP A 192 -0.22 -2.79 -8.01
C TRP A 192 -1.72 -2.57 -8.20
N THR A 193 -2.48 -2.70 -7.12
CA THR A 193 -3.96 -2.68 -7.15
C THR A 193 -4.52 -1.47 -7.89
N ALA A 194 -3.95 -0.28 -7.69
CA ALA A 194 -4.41 0.94 -8.36
C ALA A 194 -4.23 0.89 -9.90
N ALA A 195 -3.04 0.50 -10.38
CA ALA A 195 -2.82 0.34 -11.82
C ALA A 195 -3.64 -0.82 -12.41
N THR A 196 -3.82 -1.90 -11.64
CA THR A 196 -4.66 -3.02 -12.05
C THR A 196 -6.11 -2.57 -12.22
N ALA A 197 -6.64 -1.77 -11.29
CA ALA A 197 -7.98 -1.21 -11.37
C ALA A 197 -8.18 -0.32 -12.60
N THR A 198 -7.18 0.46 -13.03
CA THR A 198 -7.31 1.29 -14.24
C THR A 198 -7.28 0.46 -15.52
N VAL A 199 -6.47 -0.60 -15.57
CA VAL A 199 -6.47 -1.57 -16.68
C VAL A 199 -7.82 -2.28 -16.75
N ILE A 200 -8.33 -2.74 -15.60
CA ILE A 200 -9.66 -3.36 -15.48
C ILE A 200 -10.76 -2.41 -15.94
N GLU A 201 -10.76 -1.15 -15.50
CA GLU A 201 -11.78 -0.17 -15.91
C GLU A 201 -11.78 0.04 -17.43
N ARG A 202 -10.60 0.09 -18.06
CA ARG A 202 -10.52 0.16 -19.53
C ARG A 202 -10.99 -1.14 -20.19
N TYR A 203 -10.68 -2.29 -19.60
CA TYR A 203 -11.09 -3.60 -20.07
C TYR A 203 -12.62 -3.77 -20.10
N THR A 204 -13.33 -3.14 -19.16
CA THR A 204 -14.80 -3.20 -19.08
C THR A 204 -15.51 -2.35 -20.15
N PHE A 205 -14.81 -1.42 -20.82
CA PHE A 205 -15.36 -0.67 -21.97
C PHE A 205 -15.51 -1.53 -23.24
N GLY A 206 -15.09 -2.81 -23.19
CA GLY A 206 -15.30 -3.80 -24.24
C GLY A 206 -14.12 -3.96 -25.20
N ARG A 207 -14.22 -4.95 -26.10
CA ARG A 207 -13.12 -5.37 -27.00
C ARG A 207 -12.48 -4.25 -27.80
N LYS A 208 -13.27 -3.26 -28.23
CA LYS A 208 -12.76 -2.11 -28.98
C LYS A 208 -11.80 -1.24 -28.16
N ALA A 209 -12.03 -1.13 -26.86
CA ALA A 209 -11.18 -0.34 -25.96
C ALA A 209 -9.94 -1.13 -25.51
N MET A 210 -10.11 -2.43 -25.25
CA MET A 210 -9.05 -3.36 -24.89
C MET A 210 -9.49 -4.79 -25.19
N ASP A 211 -8.75 -5.48 -26.05
CA ASP A 211 -9.14 -6.81 -26.51
C ASP A 211 -8.99 -7.88 -25.41
N SER A 212 -7.89 -7.82 -24.63
CA SER A 212 -7.57 -8.78 -23.57
C SER A 212 -6.99 -8.06 -22.34
N ILE A 213 -7.29 -8.56 -21.14
CA ILE A 213 -6.70 -8.05 -19.90
C ILE A 213 -5.17 -8.26 -19.87
N PHE A 214 -4.69 -9.35 -20.48
CA PHE A 214 -3.26 -9.67 -20.58
C PHE A 214 -2.55 -8.70 -21.53
N SER A 215 -3.15 -8.36 -22.67
CA SER A 215 -2.57 -7.38 -23.59
C SER A 215 -2.59 -5.97 -23.01
N GLY A 216 -3.63 -5.60 -22.26
CA GLY A 216 -3.69 -4.35 -21.51
C GLY A 216 -2.58 -4.21 -20.48
N THR A 217 -2.44 -5.22 -19.62
CA THR A 217 -1.42 -5.27 -18.57
C THR A 217 -0.01 -5.34 -19.16
N GLY A 218 0.18 -6.15 -20.21
CA GLY A 218 1.45 -6.27 -20.93
C GLY A 218 1.87 -4.95 -21.57
N THR A 219 0.95 -4.27 -22.26
CA THR A 219 1.22 -2.95 -22.87
C THR A 219 1.61 -1.93 -21.82
N PHE A 220 0.93 -1.93 -20.66
CA PHE A 220 1.26 -1.04 -19.55
C PHE A 220 2.70 -1.24 -19.06
N HIS A 221 3.12 -2.50 -18.83
CA HIS A 221 4.49 -2.78 -18.38
C HIS A 221 5.54 -2.53 -19.45
N ILE A 222 5.28 -2.85 -20.72
CA ILE A 222 6.19 -2.55 -21.83
C ILE A 222 6.36 -1.03 -22.00
N ALA A 223 5.27 -0.27 -21.95
CA ALA A 223 5.32 1.19 -22.03
C ALA A 223 6.14 1.79 -20.88
N ASN A 224 5.93 1.32 -19.64
CA ASN A 224 6.74 1.74 -18.49
C ASN A 224 8.21 1.38 -18.66
N PHE A 225 8.52 0.17 -19.14
CA PHE A 225 9.89 -0.25 -19.41
C PHE A 225 10.57 0.65 -20.44
N LEU A 226 9.91 0.96 -21.56
CA LEU A 226 10.44 1.87 -22.58
C LEU A 226 10.59 3.30 -22.04
N ALA A 227 9.63 3.76 -21.23
CA ALA A 227 9.66 5.07 -20.60
C ALA A 227 10.89 5.27 -19.70
N LEU A 228 11.39 4.20 -19.05
CA LEU A 228 12.62 4.25 -18.24
C LEU A 228 13.87 4.62 -19.05
N PHE A 229 13.88 4.36 -20.37
CA PHE A 229 15.04 4.68 -21.22
C PHE A 229 14.94 6.06 -21.87
N LEU A 230 13.80 6.74 -21.78
CA LEU A 230 13.62 8.07 -22.37
C LEU A 230 14.20 9.13 -21.44
N LEU A 231 15.42 9.59 -21.74
CA LEU A 231 16.10 10.64 -20.97
C LEU A 231 15.24 11.92 -20.81
N PRO A 232 14.52 12.41 -21.85
CA PRO A 232 13.66 13.59 -21.69
C PRO A 232 12.61 13.42 -20.61
N LEU A 233 12.06 12.22 -20.50
CA LEU A 233 11.03 11.90 -19.53
C LEU A 233 11.63 11.88 -18.12
N ALA A 234 12.76 11.20 -17.95
CA ALA A 234 13.43 11.13 -16.66
C ALA A 234 13.92 12.50 -16.18
N SER A 235 14.58 13.29 -17.03
CA SER A 235 15.07 14.63 -16.68
C SER A 235 13.94 15.60 -16.34
N PHE A 236 12.77 15.43 -16.99
CA PHE A 236 11.58 16.22 -16.67
C PHE A 236 11.01 15.86 -15.29
N PHE A 237 10.91 14.58 -14.97
CA PHE A 237 10.32 14.14 -13.70
C PHE A 237 11.29 14.20 -12.52
N GLN A 238 12.60 14.11 -12.73
CA GLN A 238 13.62 14.09 -11.68
C GLN A 238 13.44 15.15 -10.58
N PRO A 239 13.28 16.47 -10.89
CA PRO A 239 13.10 17.48 -9.86
C PRO A 239 11.77 17.36 -9.12
N VAL A 240 10.75 16.75 -9.74
CA VAL A 240 9.39 16.64 -9.18
C VAL A 240 9.08 15.28 -8.55
N LEU A 241 10.01 14.31 -8.64
CA LEU A 241 9.88 13.01 -7.98
C LEU A 241 9.58 13.14 -6.47
N PRO A 242 10.22 14.04 -5.70
CA PRO A 242 9.92 14.18 -4.28
C PRO A 242 8.46 14.56 -4.01
N ILE A 243 7.83 15.37 -4.88
CA ILE A 243 6.41 15.73 -4.78
C ILE A 243 5.54 14.49 -4.91
N ALA A 244 5.76 13.70 -5.96
CA ALA A 244 4.97 12.51 -6.24
C ALA A 244 5.10 11.47 -5.11
N LEU A 245 6.31 11.27 -4.58
CA LEU A 245 6.57 10.39 -3.45
C LEU A 245 5.86 10.86 -2.18
N SER A 246 5.94 12.16 -1.86
CA SER A 246 5.31 12.74 -0.66
C SER A 246 3.80 12.62 -0.71
N LEU A 247 3.17 13.01 -1.83
CA LEU A 247 1.73 12.85 -2.03
C LEU A 247 1.30 11.39 -1.94
N SER A 248 2.11 10.48 -2.47
CA SER A 248 1.82 9.03 -2.41
C SER A 248 1.81 8.55 -0.97
N LEU A 249 2.83 8.91 -0.18
CA LEU A 249 2.91 8.52 1.24
C LEU A 249 1.81 9.15 2.09
N LEU A 250 1.44 10.41 1.84
CA LEU A 250 0.34 11.08 2.54
C LEU A 250 -1.02 10.42 2.24
N VAL A 251 -1.28 10.13 0.96
CA VAL A 251 -2.52 9.47 0.52
C VAL A 251 -2.57 8.03 1.02
N THR A 252 -1.51 7.26 0.84
CA THR A 252 -1.41 5.89 1.34
C THR A 252 -1.52 5.86 2.86
N GLY A 253 -0.86 6.78 3.57
CA GLY A 253 -0.95 6.92 5.02
C GLY A 253 -2.39 7.10 5.49
N TYR A 254 -3.14 8.00 4.87
CA TYR A 254 -4.57 8.20 5.13
C TYR A 254 -5.39 6.92 4.89
N VAL A 255 -5.22 6.28 3.73
CA VAL A 255 -5.96 5.06 3.38
C VAL A 255 -5.64 3.91 4.34
N CYS A 256 -4.38 3.74 4.73
CA CYS A 256 -3.97 2.73 5.70
C CYS A 256 -4.64 2.97 7.06
N VAL A 257 -4.68 4.22 7.54
CA VAL A 257 -5.40 4.54 8.78
C VAL A 257 -6.90 4.23 8.63
N GLN A 258 -7.53 4.65 7.54
CA GLN A 258 -8.95 4.39 7.28
C GLN A 258 -9.28 2.89 7.25
N VAL A 259 -8.60 2.12 6.40
CA VAL A 259 -8.83 0.68 6.21
C VAL A 259 -8.50 -0.10 7.48
N GLY A 260 -7.46 0.31 8.21
CA GLY A 260 -7.14 -0.30 9.50
C GLY A 260 -8.24 -0.05 10.53
N MET A 261 -8.80 1.15 10.58
CA MET A 261 -9.93 1.48 11.47
C MET A 261 -11.21 0.70 11.12
N GLU A 262 -11.48 0.49 9.83
CA GLU A 262 -12.62 -0.31 9.34
C GLU A 262 -12.53 -1.79 9.75
N GLN A 263 -11.33 -2.32 10.01
CA GLN A 263 -11.14 -3.71 10.45
C GLN A 263 -11.43 -3.94 11.93
N ILE A 264 -11.52 -2.88 12.73
CA ILE A 264 -11.70 -2.97 14.18
C ILE A 264 -13.18 -3.10 14.53
N ARG A 265 -13.54 -4.13 15.31
CA ARG A 265 -14.94 -4.45 15.62
C ARG A 265 -15.32 -4.24 17.08
N THR A 266 -14.36 -4.27 18.00
CA THR A 266 -14.63 -4.18 19.44
C THR A 266 -13.78 -3.10 20.13
N PRO A 267 -14.23 -2.52 21.26
CA PRO A 267 -13.42 -1.57 22.03
C PRO A 267 -12.10 -2.16 22.51
N ALA A 268 -12.07 -3.47 22.81
CA ALA A 268 -10.83 -4.18 23.17
C ALA A 268 -9.86 -4.20 21.98
N GLU A 269 -10.35 -4.52 20.78
CA GLU A 269 -9.54 -4.48 19.55
C GLU A 269 -9.05 -3.05 19.25
N GLN A 270 -9.86 -2.01 19.51
CA GLN A 270 -9.45 -0.60 19.33
C GLN A 270 -8.23 -0.25 20.19
N GLY A 271 -8.26 -0.63 21.47
CA GLY A 271 -7.14 -0.37 22.37
C GLY A 271 -5.86 -1.10 21.95
N VAL A 272 -5.97 -2.39 21.60
CA VAL A 272 -4.82 -3.20 21.14
C VAL A 272 -4.26 -2.65 19.82
N ALA A 273 -5.12 -2.35 18.84
CA ALA A 273 -4.72 -1.82 17.55
C ALA A 273 -4.05 -0.45 17.69
N GLY A 274 -4.61 0.47 18.48
CA GLY A 274 -4.06 1.80 18.68
C GLY A 274 -2.68 1.80 19.32
N VAL A 275 -2.46 1.00 20.37
CA VAL A 275 -1.15 0.87 21.01
C VAL A 275 -0.13 0.23 20.05
N THR A 276 -0.53 -0.83 19.35
CA THR A 276 0.31 -1.48 18.33
C THR A 276 0.75 -0.47 17.26
N ALA A 277 -0.19 0.35 16.77
CA ALA A 277 0.07 1.32 15.72
C ALA A 277 1.07 2.39 16.14
N VAL A 278 0.90 2.98 17.33
CA VAL A 278 1.80 4.03 17.83
C VAL A 278 3.20 3.50 18.09
N VAL A 279 3.31 2.33 18.74
CA VAL A 279 4.63 1.72 19.01
C VAL A 279 5.32 1.34 17.71
N LEU A 280 4.59 0.80 16.73
CA LEU A 280 5.13 0.50 15.41
C LEU A 280 5.63 1.78 14.72
N ALA A 281 4.84 2.85 14.74
CA ALA A 281 5.17 4.08 14.03
C ALA A 281 6.40 4.80 14.61
N ILE A 282 6.60 4.74 15.93
CA ILE A 282 7.68 5.46 16.62
C ILE A 282 8.94 4.59 16.79
N HIS A 283 8.77 3.33 17.21
CA HIS A 283 9.89 2.45 17.56
C HIS A 283 10.16 1.37 16.51
N GLY A 284 9.33 1.27 15.47
CA GLY A 284 9.51 0.35 14.36
C GLY A 284 8.80 -1.00 14.52
N ALA A 285 8.91 -1.79 13.46
CA ALA A 285 8.20 -3.05 13.25
C ALA A 285 8.33 -4.06 14.41
N ALA A 286 9.55 -4.27 14.91
CA ALA A 286 9.82 -5.25 15.97
C ALA A 286 9.07 -4.93 17.26
N TYR A 287 9.21 -3.70 17.76
CA TYR A 287 8.56 -3.26 18.99
C TYR A 287 7.03 -3.21 18.84
N GLY A 288 6.54 -2.76 17.68
CA GLY A 288 5.11 -2.75 17.38
C GLY A 288 4.48 -4.14 17.46
N LEU A 289 5.12 -5.14 16.82
CA LEU A 289 4.62 -6.52 16.82
C LEU A 289 4.61 -7.13 18.22
N VAL A 290 5.70 -6.95 19.00
CA VAL A 290 5.80 -7.45 20.37
C VAL A 290 4.72 -6.82 21.25
N ALA A 291 4.58 -5.49 21.21
CA ALA A 291 3.57 -4.77 21.98
C ALA A 291 2.16 -5.24 21.63
N GLY A 292 1.85 -5.40 20.34
CA GLY A 292 0.54 -5.87 19.89
C GLY A 292 0.22 -7.29 20.35
N ILE A 293 1.19 -8.22 20.28
CA ILE A 293 0.99 -9.60 20.75
C ILE A 293 0.73 -9.63 22.25
N VAL A 294 1.51 -8.88 23.04
CA VAL A 294 1.33 -8.79 24.50
C VAL A 294 -0.05 -8.22 24.83
N MET A 295 -0.44 -7.12 24.19
CA MET A 295 -1.73 -6.47 24.41
C MET A 295 -2.90 -7.35 24.01
N TYR A 296 -2.80 -8.06 22.88
CA TYR A 296 -3.79 -9.04 22.44
C TYR A 296 -4.01 -10.14 23.49
N LEU A 297 -2.93 -10.71 24.03
CA LEU A 297 -3.01 -11.80 25.01
C LEU A 297 -3.64 -11.35 26.34
N LEU A 298 -3.32 -10.14 26.80
CA LEU A 298 -3.77 -9.62 28.10
C LEU A 298 -5.20 -9.07 28.06
N ILE A 299 -5.57 -8.37 26.98
CA ILE A 299 -6.82 -7.61 26.93
C ILE A 299 -7.85 -8.37 26.10
N GLU A 300 -7.58 -8.57 24.82
CA GLU A 300 -8.57 -9.09 23.88
C GLU A 300 -8.92 -10.56 24.16
N LYS A 301 -7.91 -11.43 24.28
CA LYS A 301 -8.14 -12.86 24.53
C LYS A 301 -8.84 -13.13 25.87
N VAL A 302 -8.58 -12.29 26.89
CA VAL A 302 -9.24 -12.37 28.20
C VAL A 302 -10.67 -11.84 28.12
N PHE A 303 -10.89 -10.75 27.39
CA PHE A 303 -12.22 -10.17 27.16
C PHE A 303 -13.14 -11.13 26.41
N THR A 304 -12.68 -11.74 25.31
CA THR A 304 -13.45 -12.74 24.56
C THR A 304 -13.83 -13.95 25.43
N ARG A 305 -12.90 -14.44 26.27
CA ARG A 305 -13.19 -15.53 27.22
C ARG A 305 -14.24 -15.16 28.26
N LYS A 306 -14.22 -13.94 28.80
CA LYS A 306 -15.23 -13.45 29.76
C LYS A 306 -16.61 -13.32 29.11
N GLN A 307 -16.66 -12.86 27.86
CA GLN A 307 -17.92 -12.70 27.14
C GLN A 307 -18.53 -14.03 26.72
N GLN A 308 -17.71 -15.02 26.32
CA GLN A 308 -18.15 -16.39 26.11
C GLN A 308 -18.69 -17.03 27.39
N ARG A 309 -18.02 -16.85 28.54
CA ARG A 309 -18.52 -17.34 29.84
C ARG A 309 -19.86 -16.72 30.26
N LYS A 310 -20.11 -15.45 29.91
CA LYS A 310 -21.41 -14.80 30.18
C LYS A 310 -22.54 -15.30 29.27
N ASN A 311 -22.22 -15.79 28.07
CA ASN A 311 -23.21 -16.22 27.07
C ASN A 311 -23.47 -17.74 27.08
N THR A 312 -22.75 -18.52 27.88
CA THR A 312 -23.07 -19.93 28.10
C THR A 312 -24.27 -20.01 29.06
N PRO A 313 -25.43 -20.55 28.64
CA PRO A 313 -26.55 -20.76 29.56
C PRO A 313 -26.08 -21.71 30.66
N TYR A 314 -26.35 -21.33 31.90
CA TYR A 314 -26.08 -22.13 33.09
C TYR A 314 -26.77 -23.48 32.90
N LYS A 315 -26.02 -24.55 32.62
CA LYS A 315 -26.54 -25.91 32.83
C LYS A 315 -26.69 -26.06 34.33
N GLU A 316 -27.93 -26.04 34.80
CA GLU A 316 -28.29 -26.37 36.18
C GLU A 316 -27.58 -27.66 36.60
N GLU A 317 -26.71 -27.55 37.61
CA GLU A 317 -26.31 -28.70 38.43
C GLU A 317 -27.54 -29.19 39.19
N SER A 318 -28.35 -30.03 38.54
CA SER A 318 -29.30 -30.91 39.20
C SER A 318 -28.56 -32.13 39.75
N HIS A 319 -27.70 -31.92 40.75
CA HIS A 319 -27.31 -33.00 41.66
C HIS A 319 -28.25 -33.00 42.88
N GLN A 320 -29.38 -33.66 42.69
CA GLN A 320 -29.74 -34.83 43.49
C GLN A 320 -29.54 -34.68 45.02
N LYS A 321 -30.41 -33.89 45.65
CA LYS A 321 -30.88 -34.19 47.02
C LYS A 321 -32.18 -34.98 46.92
N ALA A 322 -32.03 -36.29 46.70
CA ALA A 322 -33.08 -37.27 46.92
C ALA A 322 -32.41 -38.60 47.31
N LEU A 323 -32.06 -38.70 48.59
CA LEU A 323 -32.20 -39.84 49.51
C LEU A 323 -31.42 -39.53 50.80
#